data_AF-A0A3D1QYR2-F1
#
_entry.id   AF-A0A3D1QYR2-F1
#
_cell.length_a   1.000
_cell.length_b   1.000
_cell.length_c   1.000
_cell.angle_alpha   90.00
_cell.angle_beta   90.00
_cell.angle_gamma   90.00
#
_symmetry.space_group_name_H-M   'P 1'
#
loop_
_entity.id
_entity.type
_entity.pdbx_description
1 polymer ?
#
loop_
_entity_poly.entity_id
_entity_poly.type
_entity_poly.pdbx_seq_one_letter_code
_entity_poly.pdbx_strand_id
1 'polypeptide(L)'
;PALPALIAGSALGALMAGIVQGTAWGEVLQAGYSGVASKTGNAVVDSLLSRGGLTSMFSTVALIICALSFGGVLERARMLESIAGSILRLARGVGGL
;
A
#
# COMPACT_ATOMS: atom_id res chain seq x y z
N PRO A 1 3.27 -9.33 17.07
CA PRO A 1 2.45 -8.84 15.94
C PRO A 1 3.08 -7.54 15.38
N ALA A 2 3.52 -7.53 14.11
CA ALA A 2 4.29 -6.42 13.56
C ALA A 2 3.48 -5.11 13.43
N LEU A 3 2.18 -5.21 13.11
CA LEU A 3 1.31 -4.05 12.92
C LEU A 3 1.18 -3.15 14.16
N PRO A 4 0.82 -3.67 15.36
CA PRO A 4 0.78 -2.85 16.58
C PRO A 4 2.14 -2.22 16.92
N ALA A 5 3.23 -2.97 16.76
CA ALA A 5 4.58 -2.48 17.05
C ALA A 5 4.99 -1.34 16.10
N LEU A 6 4.68 -1.45 14.81
CA LEU A 6 4.97 -0.43 13.81
C LEU A 6 4.14 0.84 14.04
N ILE A 7 2.84 0.70 14.30
CA ILE A 7 1.96 1.85 14.58
C ILE A 7 2.44 2.56 15.84
N ALA A 8 2.64 1.82 16.94
CA ALA A 8 3.12 2.39 18.19
C ALA A 8 4.49 3.06 18.00
N GLY A 9 5.43 2.42 17.31
CA GLY A 9 6.76 2.97 17.03
C GLY A 9 6.71 4.26 16.20
N SER A 10 5.93 4.29 15.12
CA SER A 10 5.75 5.48 14.29
C SER A 10 5.10 6.64 15.04
N ALA A 11 4.11 6.36 15.90
CA ALA A 11 3.43 7.37 16.71
C ALA A 11 4.37 7.97 17.78
N LEU A 12 5.14 7.12 18.46
CA LEU A 12 6.14 7.55 19.43
C LEU A 12 7.25 8.36 18.76
N GLY A 13 7.69 7.95 17.57
CA GLY A 13 8.65 8.70 16.75
C GLY A 13 8.13 10.07 16.34
N ALA A 14 6.87 10.16 15.90
CA ALA A 14 6.22 11.42 15.54
C ALA A 14 6.09 12.37 16.76
N LEU A 15 5.74 11.83 17.93
CA LEU A 15 5.70 12.59 19.18
C LEU A 15 7.07 13.13 19.57
N MET A 16 8.11 12.31 19.44
CA MET A 16 9.48 12.74 19.72
C MET A 16 9.97 13.81 18.74
N ALA A 17 9.64 13.71 17.45
CA ALA A 17 9.98 14.74 16.48
C ALA A 17 9.31 16.09 16.84
N GLY A 18 8.00 16.08 17.15
CA GLY A 18 7.27 17.29 17.51
C GLY A 18 7.75 17.93 18.83
N ILE A 19 7.98 17.13 19.88
CA ILE A 19 8.29 17.64 21.23
C ILE A 19 9.78 17.91 21.41
N VAL A 20 10.65 16.99 20.97
CA VAL A 20 12.09 17.03 21.26
C VAL A 20 12.88 17.72 20.15
N GLN A 21 12.51 17.51 18.88
CA GLN A 21 13.19 18.17 17.75
C GLN A 21 12.57 19.54 17.42
N GLY A 22 11.37 19.84 17.93
CA GLY A 22 10.70 21.13 17.72
C GLY A 22 10.21 21.36 16.29
N THR A 23 10.14 20.31 15.47
CA THR A 23 9.64 20.39 14.09
C THR A 23 8.14 20.68 14.08
N ALA A 24 7.68 21.50 13.14
CA ALA A 24 6.25 21.78 13.01
C ALA A 24 5.46 20.49 12.76
N TRP A 25 4.27 20.36 13.37
CA TRP A 25 3.43 19.18 13.19
C TRP A 25 3.10 18.88 11.72
N GLY A 26 3.01 19.92 10.89
CA GLY A 26 2.84 19.77 9.44
C GLY A 26 4.02 19.06 8.77
N GLU A 27 5.25 19.37 9.18
CA GLU A 27 6.46 18.73 8.64
C GLU A 27 6.59 17.28 9.09
N VAL A 28 6.17 16.94 10.31
CA VAL A 28 6.14 15.55 10.80
C VAL A 28 5.19 14.69 9.96
N LEU A 29 3.99 15.21 9.66
CA LEU A 29 3.03 14.58 8.76
C LEU A 29 3.55 14.48 7.32
N GLN A 30 4.17 15.55 6.83
CA GLN A 30 4.80 15.57 5.51
C GLN A 30 5.90 14.50 5.41
N ALA A 31 6.75 14.37 6.42
CA ALA A 31 7.80 13.36 6.50
C ALA A 31 7.25 11.93 6.45
N GLY A 32 6.13 11.65 7.12
CA GLY A 32 5.45 10.36 7.00
C GLY A 32 4.81 10.13 5.62
N TYR A 33 4.29 11.19 5.00
CA TYR A 33 3.63 11.12 3.70
C TYR A 33 4.64 10.96 2.54
N SER A 34 5.56 11.91 2.37
CA SER A 34 6.53 11.93 1.27
C SER A 34 7.84 11.18 1.59
N GLY A 35 8.15 10.94 2.86
CA GLY A 35 9.45 10.41 3.29
C GLY A 35 10.49 11.51 3.52
N VAL A 36 11.69 11.11 3.96
CA VAL A 36 12.82 12.02 4.28
C VAL A 36 14.07 11.54 3.55
N ALA A 37 14.92 12.45 3.09
CA ALA A 37 16.24 12.11 2.58
C ALA A 37 17.27 12.17 3.71
N SER A 38 17.76 11.01 4.15
CA SER A 38 18.77 10.93 5.20
C SER A 38 20.19 11.03 4.62
N LYS A 39 21.05 11.75 5.33
CA LYS A 39 22.50 11.84 5.09
C LYS A 39 23.24 11.55 6.39
N THR A 40 23.41 10.28 6.68
CA THR A 40 24.10 9.76 7.87
C THR A 40 25.53 9.34 7.56
N GLY A 41 25.93 9.28 6.28
CA GLY A 41 27.29 8.90 5.86
C GLY A 41 27.50 7.39 5.74
N ASN A 42 26.51 6.58 6.13
CA ASN A 42 26.47 5.14 5.88
C ASN A 42 25.43 4.84 4.80
N ALA A 43 25.89 4.33 3.65
CA ALA A 43 25.05 4.03 2.49
C ALA A 43 23.87 3.09 2.82
N VAL A 44 24.07 2.12 3.71
CA VAL A 44 23.00 1.18 4.10
C VAL A 44 21.91 1.92 4.86
N VAL A 45 22.29 2.74 5.84
CA VAL A 45 21.35 3.50 6.67
C VAL A 45 20.60 4.53 5.83
N ASP A 46 21.31 5.26 4.96
CA ASP A 46 20.69 6.25 4.08
C ASP A 46 19.70 5.63 3.11
N SER A 47 19.98 4.43 2.60
CA SER A 47 19.04 3.68 1.75
C SER A 47 17.79 3.22 2.51
N LEU A 48 17.92 2.87 3.79
CA LEU A 48 16.80 2.42 4.62
C LEU A 48 15.89 3.57 5.03
N LEU A 49 16.45 4.70 5.47
CA LEU A 49 15.66 5.86 5.87
C LEU A 49 15.12 6.66 4.68
N SER A 50 15.79 6.63 3.52
CA SER A 50 15.36 7.37 2.32
C SER A 50 14.48 6.56 1.37
N ARG A 51 13.83 5.50 1.86
CA ARG A 51 12.92 4.66 1.07
C ARG A 51 11.63 5.36 0.61
N GLY A 52 11.39 6.59 1.10
CA GLY A 52 10.15 7.32 0.87
C GLY A 52 9.08 7.01 1.92
N GLY A 53 7.99 7.77 1.89
CA GLY A 53 6.84 7.61 2.78
C GLY A 53 5.70 6.83 2.11
N LEU A 54 4.47 7.11 2.55
CA LEU A 54 3.24 6.55 1.97
C LEU A 54 3.12 6.75 0.46
N THR A 55 3.61 7.88 -0.06
CA THR A 55 3.54 8.20 -1.49
C THR A 55 4.30 7.18 -2.35
N SER A 56 5.36 6.56 -1.83
CA SER A 56 6.15 5.55 -2.56
C SER A 56 5.35 4.30 -2.95
N MET A 57 4.32 3.96 -2.17
CA MET A 57 3.46 2.79 -2.40
C MET A 57 2.06 3.18 -2.89
N PHE A 58 1.74 4.47 -2.94
CA PHE A 58 0.40 4.96 -3.27
C PHE A 58 -0.09 4.51 -4.65
N SER A 59 0.81 4.47 -5.65
CA SER A 59 0.51 3.95 -6.98
C SER A 59 -0.06 2.53 -6.94
N THR A 60 0.59 1.64 -6.18
CA THR A 60 0.17 0.24 -6.06
C THR A 60 -1.15 0.12 -5.30
N VAL A 61 -1.31 0.88 -4.21
CA VAL A 61 -2.54 0.89 -3.41
C VAL A 61 -3.72 1.40 -4.23
N ALA A 62 -3.53 2.47 -5.01
CA ALA A 62 -4.57 3.00 -5.89
C ALA A 62 -5.02 1.96 -6.92
N LEU A 63 -4.08 1.26 -7.55
CA LEU A 63 -4.40 0.17 -8.49
C LEU A 63 -5.17 -0.96 -7.81
N ILE A 64 -4.78 -1.36 -6.59
CA ILE A 64 -5.49 -2.40 -5.82
C ILE A 64 -6.93 -1.95 -5.51
N ILE A 65 -7.12 -0.72 -5.06
CA ILE A 65 -8.45 -0.18 -4.78
C ILE A 65 -9.31 -0.19 -6.05
N CYS A 66 -8.78 0.33 -7.16
CA CYS A 66 -9.48 0.32 -8.45
C CYS A 66 -9.83 -1.12 -8.89
N ALA A 67 -8.89 -2.05 -8.80
CA ALA A 67 -9.10 -3.44 -9.20
C ALA A 67 -10.16 -4.13 -8.33
N LEU A 68 -10.12 -3.93 -7.01
CA LEU A 68 -11.10 -4.51 -6.08
C LEU A 68 -12.49 -3.88 -6.26
N SER A 69 -12.57 -2.57 -6.46
CA SER A 69 -13.85 -1.90 -6.77
C SER A 69 -14.43 -2.43 -8.07
N PHE A 70 -13.63 -2.54 -9.13
CA PHE A 70 -14.07 -3.09 -10.41
C PHE A 70 -14.51 -4.55 -10.27
N GLY A 71 -13.70 -5.40 -9.62
CA GLY A 71 -14.04 -6.79 -9.35
C GLY A 71 -15.35 -6.94 -8.56
N GLY A 72 -15.56 -6.10 -7.54
CA GLY A 72 -16.80 -6.09 -6.76
C GLY A 72 -18.03 -5.71 -7.59
N VAL A 73 -17.90 -4.76 -8.53
CA VAL A 73 -18.98 -4.41 -9.47
C VAL A 73 -19.28 -5.56 -10.42
N LEU A 74 -18.24 -6.22 -10.97
CA LEU A 74 -18.41 -7.37 -11.86
C LEU A 74 -19.10 -8.56 -11.18
N GLU A 75 -18.78 -8.81 -9.91
CA GLU A 75 -19.41 -9.84 -9.08
C GLU A 75 -20.91 -9.55 -8.89
N ARG A 76 -21.25 -8.32 -8.47
CA ARG A 76 -22.64 -7.91 -8.24
C ARG A 76 -23.49 -7.90 -9.51
N ALA A 77 -22.88 -7.59 -10.65
CA ALA A 77 -23.56 -7.62 -11.95
C ALA A 77 -23.71 -9.04 -12.54
N ARG A 78 -23.26 -10.10 -11.84
CA ARG A 78 -23.18 -11.48 -12.35
C ARG A 78 -22.37 -11.65 -13.65
N MET A 79 -21.56 -10.65 -14.00
CA MET A 79 -20.70 -10.74 -15.18
C MET A 79 -19.63 -11.83 -14.99
N LEU A 80 -19.12 -11.99 -13.76
CA LEU A 80 -18.18 -13.06 -13.42
C LEU A 80 -18.80 -14.45 -13.56
N GLU A 81 -20.06 -14.65 -13.13
CA GLU A 81 -20.80 -15.91 -13.32
C GLU A 81 -20.99 -16.24 -14.81
N SER A 82 -21.32 -15.25 -15.65
CA SER A 82 -21.49 -15.43 -17.09
C SER A 82 -20.18 -15.81 -17.80
N ILE A 83 -19.08 -15.14 -17.46
CA ILE A 83 -17.75 -15.44 -18.02
C ILE A 83 -17.31 -16.84 -17.57
N ALA A 84 -17.42 -17.16 -16.28
CA ALA A 84 -17.08 -18.48 -15.75
C ALA A 84 -17.91 -19.61 -16.39
N GLY A 85 -19.21 -19.40 -16.57
CA GLY A 85 -20.09 -20.35 -17.25
C GLY A 85 -19.71 -20.56 -18.72
N SER A 86 -19.30 -19.50 -19.42
CA SER A 86 -18.83 -19.58 -20.81
C SER A 86 -17.51 -20.34 -20.93
N ILE A 87 -16.57 -20.09 -20.02
CA ILE A 87 -15.30 -20.84 -19.93
C ILE A 87 -15.58 -22.32 -19.64
N LEU A 88 -16.51 -22.62 -18.74
CA LEU A 88 -16.86 -24.00 -18.39
C LEU A 88 -17.53 -24.75 -19.56
N ARG A 89 -18.37 -24.08 -20.36
CA ARG A 89 -18.94 -24.63 -21.59
C ARG A 89 -17.87 -24.97 -22.62
N LEU A 90 -16.90 -24.08 -22.81
CA LEU A 90 -15.74 -24.32 -23.67
C LEU A 90 -14.89 -25.50 -23.18
N ALA A 91 -14.58 -25.54 -21.88
CA ALA A 91 -13.79 -26.62 -21.30
C ALA A 91 -14.46 -28.00 -21.46
N ARG A 92 -15.79 -28.08 -21.31
CA ARG A 92 -16.55 -29.33 -21.53
C ARG A 92 -16.71 -29.68 -23.02
N GLY A 93 -16.70 -28.70 -23.92
CA GLY A 93 -16.83 -28.92 -25.37
C GLY A 93 -15.54 -29.37 -26.07
N VAL A 94 -14.36 -29.01 -25.53
CA VAL A 94 -13.05 -29.34 -26.13
C VAL A 94 -12.47 -30.66 -25.58
N GLY A 95 -12.89 -31.12 -24.41
CA GLY A 95 -12.43 -32.37 -23.79
C GLY A 95 -13.49 -33.48 -23.65
N GLY A 96 -14.71 -33.26 -24.13
CA GLY A 96 -15.80 -34.25 -24.09
C GLY A 96 -15.78 -35.18 -25.32
N LEU A 97 -14.70 -35.94 -25.50
CA LEU A 97 -14.77 -37.29 -26.05
C LEU A 97 -14.72 -38.27 -24.87
#